data_AF-A0AAX3KNZ9-F1
#
_entry.id   AF-A0AAX3KNZ9-F1
#
_cell.length_a   1.000
_cell.length_b   1.000
_cell.length_c   1.000
_cell.angle_alpha   90.00
_cell.angle_beta   90.00
_cell.angle_gamma   90.00
#
_symmetry.space_group_name_H-M   'P 1'
#
loop_
_entity.id
_entity.type
_entity.pdbx_description
1 polymer ?
#
loop_
_entity_poly.entity_id
_entity_poly.type
_entity_poly.pdbx_seq_one_letter_code
_entity_poly.pdbx_strand_id
1 'polypeptide(L)'
;MADTTGSESFQACLSALSLLMSWGAEEQVAHSIIGMPDCAAQEIKLRLSVIFEMNSYLNKIFENPKNIAGFMSMKNDNDYFEGSTPLEKISDGTYASLRECAKRLQALSMG
;
A
#
# COMPACT_ATOMS: atom_id res chain seq x y z
N MET A 1 -30.63 -7.17 12.73
CA MET A 1 -29.66 -7.47 11.66
C MET A 1 -28.48 -6.57 11.92
N ALA A 2 -27.37 -7.13 12.42
CA ALA A 2 -26.22 -6.35 12.86
C ALA A 2 -25.52 -5.70 11.67
N ASP A 3 -25.01 -4.50 11.91
CA ASP A 3 -24.32 -3.59 10.98
C ASP A 3 -22.98 -4.19 10.50
N THR A 4 -23.06 -5.25 9.69
CA THR A 4 -21.92 -6.11 9.34
C THR A 4 -20.92 -5.36 8.45
N THR A 5 -21.44 -4.44 7.61
CA THR A 5 -20.66 -3.60 6.70
C THR A 5 -19.71 -2.64 7.43
N GLY A 6 -20.12 -2.10 8.59
CA GLY A 6 -19.27 -1.21 9.40
C GLY A 6 -18.09 -1.95 10.03
N SER A 7 -18.33 -3.18 10.51
CA SER A 7 -17.29 -4.04 11.09
C SER A 7 -16.26 -4.48 10.06
N GLU A 8 -16.71 -4.89 8.87
CA GLU A 8 -15.82 -5.33 7.78
C GLU A 8 -14.93 -4.21 7.25
N SER A 9 -15.48 -3.01 7.06
CA SER A 9 -14.71 -1.85 6.60
C SER A 9 -13.66 -1.42 7.62
N PHE A 10 -14.01 -1.41 8.91
CA PHE A 10 -13.06 -1.15 9.98
C PHE A 10 -11.93 -2.19 10.01
N GLN A 11 -12.27 -3.48 9.90
CA GLN A 11 -11.28 -4.55 9.90
C GLN A 11 -10.35 -4.46 8.67
N ALA A 12 -10.87 -4.09 7.50
CA ALA A 12 -10.06 -3.88 6.31
C ALA A 12 -9.04 -2.74 6.48
N CYS A 13 -9.42 -1.65 7.14
CA CYS A 13 -8.49 -0.56 7.49
C CYS A 13 -7.39 -1.04 8.43
N LEU A 14 -7.73 -1.80 9.49
CA LEU A 14 -6.73 -2.34 10.42
C LEU A 14 -5.75 -3.30 9.73
N SER A 15 -6.26 -4.15 8.83
CA SER A 15 -5.44 -5.05 8.04
C SER A 15 -4.49 -4.29 7.10
N ALA A 16 -4.97 -3.24 6.43
CA ALA A 16 -4.12 -2.40 5.58
C ALA A 16 -3.08 -1.63 6.40
N LEU A 17 -3.45 -1.11 7.57
CA LEU A 17 -2.53 -0.43 8.48
C LEU A 17 -1.39 -1.38 8.91
N SER A 18 -1.76 -2.57 9.38
CA SER A 18 -0.79 -3.61 9.80
C SER A 18 0.12 -4.02 8.65
N LEU A 19 -0.42 -4.12 7.43
CA LEU A 19 0.33 -4.45 6.23
C LEU A 19 1.33 -3.35 5.85
N LEU A 20 0.91 -2.09 5.79
CA LEU A 20 1.79 -0.96 5.50
C LEU A 20 2.91 -0.83 6.53
N MET A 21 2.60 -1.03 7.82
CA MET A 21 3.60 -1.06 8.88
C MET A 21 4.57 -2.23 8.72
N SER A 22 4.11 -3.40 8.26
CA SER A 22 4.98 -4.53 7.96
C SER A 22 5.93 -4.28 6.78
N TRP A 23 5.58 -3.35 5.88
CA TRP A 23 6.48 -2.87 4.84
C TRP A 23 7.52 -1.87 5.36
N GLY A 24 7.33 -1.34 6.58
CA GLY A 24 8.20 -0.36 7.22
C GLY A 24 7.64 1.06 7.27
N ALA A 25 6.36 1.28 6.92
CA ALA A 25 5.74 2.59 7.07
C ALA A 25 5.51 2.94 8.55
N GLU A 26 5.73 4.20 8.91
CA GLU A 26 5.27 4.74 10.18
C GLU A 26 3.73 4.80 10.21
N GLU A 27 3.13 4.68 11.40
CA GLU A 27 1.67 4.65 11.57
C GLU A 27 0.97 5.87 10.95
N GLN A 28 1.52 7.06 11.16
CA GLN A 28 0.96 8.30 10.60
C GLN A 28 1.00 8.31 9.08
N VAL A 29 2.08 7.80 8.49
CA VAL A 29 2.23 7.67 7.04
C VAL A 29 1.24 6.64 6.50
N ALA A 30 1.06 5.52 7.20
CA ALA A 30 0.09 4.51 6.82
C ALA A 30 -1.35 5.03 6.85
N HIS A 31 -1.73 5.83 7.85
CA HIS A 31 -3.03 6.51 7.87
C HIS A 31 -3.20 7.44 6.66
N SER A 32 -2.16 8.22 6.32
CA SER A 32 -2.19 9.10 5.14
C SER A 32 -2.36 8.32 3.83
N ILE A 33 -1.66 7.18 3.66
CA ILE A 33 -1.79 6.29 2.50
C ILE A 33 -3.23 5.75 2.38
N ILE A 34 -3.80 5.29 3.50
CA ILE A 34 -5.18 4.79 3.56
C ILE A 34 -6.20 5.91 3.29
N GLY A 35 -5.83 7.17 3.51
CA GLY A 35 -6.72 8.34 3.40
C GLY A 35 -7.52 8.60 4.68
N MET A 36 -7.02 8.18 5.84
CA MET A 36 -7.67 8.41 7.12
C MET A 36 -7.09 9.63 7.85
N PRO A 37 -7.93 10.43 8.54
CA PRO A 37 -9.40 10.39 8.57
C PRO A 37 -10.06 11.21 7.43
N ASP A 38 -9.27 11.81 6.55
CA ASP A 38 -9.70 12.95 5.74
C ASP A 38 -10.50 12.56 4.48
N CYS A 39 -10.36 11.33 3.97
CA CYS A 39 -11.01 10.89 2.74
C CYS A 39 -12.41 10.31 3.00
N ALA A 40 -13.28 10.43 1.99
CA ALA A 40 -14.59 9.78 2.02
C ALA A 40 -14.47 8.25 2.02
N ALA A 41 -15.43 7.55 2.63
CA ALA A 41 -15.41 6.09 2.77
C ALA A 41 -15.24 5.34 1.42
N GLN A 42 -15.80 5.87 0.32
CA GLN A 42 -15.61 5.27 -1.01
C GLN A 42 -14.17 5.41 -1.51
N GLU A 43 -13.51 6.53 -1.24
CA GLU A 43 -12.10 6.72 -1.60
C GLU A 43 -11.20 5.82 -0.75
N ILE A 44 -11.46 5.70 0.56
CA ILE A 44 -10.76 4.76 1.43
C ILE A 44 -10.88 3.34 0.86
N LYS A 45 -12.10 2.92 0.46
CA LYS A 45 -12.31 1.61 -0.16
C LYS A 45 -11.46 1.40 -1.42
N LEU A 46 -11.36 2.40 -2.29
CA LEU A 46 -10.50 2.34 -3.48
C LEU A 46 -9.02 2.22 -3.11
N ARG A 47 -8.55 2.98 -2.11
CA ARG A 47 -7.16 2.90 -1.62
C ARG A 47 -6.84 1.54 -1.03
N LEU A 48 -7.74 0.99 -0.21
CA LEU A 48 -7.61 -0.35 0.36
C LEU A 48 -7.47 -1.41 -0.74
N SER A 49 -8.31 -1.37 -1.78
CA SER A 49 -8.19 -2.28 -2.92
C SER A 49 -6.81 -2.22 -3.56
N VAL A 50 -6.25 -1.02 -3.77
CA VAL A 50 -4.92 -0.86 -4.36
C VAL A 50 -3.83 -1.40 -3.43
N ILE A 51 -3.89 -1.13 -2.14
CA ILE A 51 -2.91 -1.61 -1.16
C ILE A 51 -2.87 -3.15 -1.14
N PHE A 52 -4.03 -3.80 -1.14
CA PHE A 52 -4.11 -5.26 -1.17
C PHE A 52 -3.64 -5.84 -2.51
N GLU A 53 -3.94 -5.18 -3.64
CA GLU A 53 -3.40 -5.55 -4.96
C GLU A 53 -1.86 -5.48 -4.98
N MET A 54 -1.28 -4.39 -4.46
CA MET A 54 0.17 -4.23 -4.33
C MET A 54 0.78 -5.39 -3.54
N ASN A 55 0.17 -5.76 -2.40
CA ASN A 55 0.62 -6.90 -1.62
C ASN A 55 0.54 -8.22 -2.42
N SER A 56 -0.53 -8.42 -3.19
CA SER A 56 -0.65 -9.59 -4.05
C SER A 56 0.44 -9.64 -5.13
N TYR A 57 0.84 -8.50 -5.72
CA TYR A 57 1.95 -8.47 -6.66
C TYR A 57 3.29 -8.75 -5.97
N LEU A 58 3.53 -8.15 -4.80
CA LEU A 58 4.75 -8.38 -4.01
C LEU A 58 4.91 -9.85 -3.63
N ASN A 59 3.83 -10.53 -3.23
CA ASN A 59 3.85 -11.96 -2.92
C ASN A 59 4.09 -12.86 -4.15
N LYS A 60 3.88 -12.37 -5.37
CA LYS A 60 4.25 -13.09 -6.59
C LYS A 60 5.74 -12.92 -6.92
N ILE A 61 6.29 -11.75 -6.61
CA ILE A 61 7.69 -11.40 -6.88
C ILE A 61 8.62 -12.03 -5.83
N PHE A 62 8.17 -12.09 -4.57
CA PHE A 62 8.99 -12.50 -3.44
C PHE A 62 8.39 -13.68 -2.68
N GLU A 63 9.20 -14.71 -2.45
CA GLU A 63 8.79 -15.92 -1.72
C GLU A 63 8.75 -15.73 -0.18
N ASN A 64 9.29 -14.62 0.34
CA ASN A 64 9.33 -14.38 1.78
C ASN A 64 9.00 -12.92 2.16
N PRO A 65 8.36 -12.69 3.32
CA PRO A 65 7.97 -11.35 3.78
C PRO A 65 9.13 -10.38 4.01
N LYS A 66 10.33 -10.88 4.37
CA LYS A 66 11.50 -10.03 4.59
C LYS A 66 11.93 -9.32 3.31
N ASN A 67 11.85 -10.01 2.17
CA ASN A 67 12.15 -9.41 0.87
C ASN A 67 11.08 -8.41 0.43
N ILE A 68 9.82 -8.61 0.81
CA ILE A 68 8.74 -7.63 0.56
C ILE A 68 9.03 -6.33 1.31
N ALA A 69 9.25 -6.40 2.61
CA ALA A 69 9.59 -5.24 3.43
C ALA A 69 10.90 -4.59 2.96
N GLY A 70 11.91 -5.42 2.64
CA GLY A 70 13.17 -4.96 2.06
C GLY A 70 12.96 -4.19 0.76
N PHE A 71 12.18 -4.70 -0.18
CA PHE A 71 11.91 -4.02 -1.44
C PHE A 71 11.18 -2.68 -1.24
N MET A 72 10.15 -2.67 -0.39
CA MET A 72 9.36 -1.45 -0.13
C MET A 72 10.17 -0.35 0.57
N SER A 73 11.21 -0.71 1.32
CA SER A 73 12.11 0.21 2.04
C SER A 73 13.46 0.45 1.37
N MET A 74 13.75 -0.22 0.24
CA MET A 74 15.02 -0.08 -0.48
C MET A 74 14.92 1.01 -1.54
N LYS A 75 15.97 1.83 -1.65
CA LYS A 75 16.09 2.82 -2.71
C LYS A 75 16.06 2.13 -4.07
N ASN A 76 15.31 2.70 -5.00
CA ASN A 76 15.20 2.17 -6.34
C ASN A 76 15.63 3.26 -7.33
N ASP A 77 16.68 2.97 -8.09
CA ASP A 77 17.26 3.91 -9.04
C ASP A 77 16.63 3.82 -10.44
N ASN A 78 15.51 3.09 -10.59
CA ASN A 78 14.76 3.14 -11.85
C ASN A 78 14.17 4.54 -12.09
N ASP A 79 13.90 4.86 -13.35
CA ASP A 79 13.45 6.18 -13.80
C ASP A 79 12.23 6.73 -13.07
N TYR A 80 11.35 5.87 -12.51
CA TYR A 80 10.20 6.32 -11.74
C TYR A 80 10.55 6.66 -10.29
N PHE A 81 11.36 5.81 -9.67
CA PHE A 81 11.71 5.96 -8.25
C PHE A 81 12.79 7.01 -8.03
N GLU A 82 13.68 7.25 -9.01
CA GLU A 82 14.71 8.31 -8.96
C GLU A 82 15.55 8.30 -7.66
N GLY A 83 15.86 7.10 -7.16
CA GLY A 83 16.61 6.90 -5.92
C GLY A 83 15.76 6.99 -4.64
N SER A 84 14.44 7.19 -4.75
CA SER A 84 13.48 7.03 -3.65
C SER A 84 13.11 5.55 -3.46
N THR A 85 12.60 5.24 -2.27
CA THR A 85 11.97 3.94 -2.00
C THR A 85 10.52 3.91 -2.50
N PRO A 86 9.94 2.73 -2.76
CA PRO A 86 8.51 2.61 -3.02
C PRO A 86 7.64 3.23 -1.93
N LEU A 87 8.01 3.07 -0.65
CA LEU A 87 7.31 3.69 0.47
C LEU A 87 7.37 5.22 0.44
N GLU A 88 8.54 5.79 0.14
CA GLU A 88 8.71 7.24 0.02
C GLU A 88 7.85 7.82 -1.10
N LYS A 89 7.65 7.09 -2.22
CA LYS A 89 6.78 7.57 -3.29
C LYS A 89 5.30 7.62 -2.90
N ILE A 90 4.83 6.69 -2.06
CA ILE A 90 3.41 6.65 -1.65
C ILE A 90 3.13 7.42 -0.36
N SER A 91 4.17 7.87 0.37
CA SER A 91 4.04 8.52 1.67
C SER A 91 3.35 9.89 1.62
N ASP A 92 3.26 10.50 0.45
CA ASP A 92 2.49 11.74 0.21
C ASP A 92 0.97 11.57 0.41
N GLY A 93 0.49 10.33 0.50
CA GLY A 93 -0.92 10.00 0.70
C GLY A 93 -1.79 10.27 -0.52
N THR A 94 -1.22 10.58 -1.68
CA THR A 94 -2.00 10.83 -2.90
C THR A 94 -2.41 9.53 -3.56
N TYR A 95 -3.65 9.47 -4.05
CA TYR A 95 -4.14 8.30 -4.77
C TYR A 95 -3.35 8.05 -6.07
N ALA A 96 -2.86 9.11 -6.70
CA ALA A 96 -2.07 9.03 -7.93
C ALA A 96 -0.74 8.31 -7.70
N SER A 97 0.03 8.72 -6.68
CA SER A 97 1.31 8.08 -6.34
C SER A 97 1.11 6.61 -5.95
N LEU A 98 0.06 6.30 -5.18
CA LEU A 98 -0.30 4.94 -4.81
C LEU A 98 -0.60 4.05 -6.03
N ARG A 99 -1.43 4.54 -6.96
CA ARG A 99 -1.76 3.81 -8.19
C ARG A 99 -0.57 3.64 -9.11
N GLU A 100 0.26 4.65 -9.25
CA GLU A 100 1.43 4.58 -10.12
C GLU A 100 2.44 3.56 -9.57
N CYS A 101 2.71 3.58 -8.26
CA CYS A 101 3.53 2.56 -7.61
C CYS A 101 2.97 1.14 -7.83
N ALA A 102 1.64 0.96 -7.70
CA ALA A 102 0.99 -0.33 -7.93
C ALA A 102 1.18 -0.85 -9.36
N LYS A 103 1.11 0.02 -10.39
CA LYS A 103 1.38 -0.38 -11.78
C LYS A 103 2.81 -0.87 -11.97
N ARG A 104 3.79 -0.24 -11.31
CA ARG A 104 5.20 -0.67 -11.40
C ARG A 104 5.39 -2.05 -10.78
N LEU A 105 4.78 -2.29 -9.62
CA LEU A 105 4.77 -3.63 -8.98
C LEU A 105 4.08 -4.67 -9.87
N GLN A 106 2.95 -4.31 -10.48
CA GLN A 106 2.25 -5.20 -11.39
C GLN A 106 3.14 -5.61 -12.57
N ALA A 107 3.81 -4.64 -13.22
CA ALA A 107 4.73 -4.91 -14.33
C ALA A 107 5.87 -5.86 -13.92
N LEU A 108 6.45 -5.66 -12.73
CA LEU A 108 7.46 -6.55 -12.18
C LEU A 108 6.93 -7.95 -11.90
N SER A 109 5.66 -8.09 -11.49
CA SER A 109 5.06 -9.40 -11.19
C SER A 109 4.67 -10.23 -12.42
N MET A 110 4.74 -9.65 -13.62
CA MET A 110 4.40 -10.30 -14.89
C MET A 110 5.61 -10.67 -15.75
N GLY A 111 6.82 -10.26 -15.34
CA GLY A 111 8.08 -10.60 -16.01
C GLY A 111 8.66 -11.91 -15.49
#